data_AF-A0A8K0WE59-F1
#
_entry.id   AF-A0A8K0WE59-F1
#
_cell.length_a   1.000
_cell.length_b   1.000
_cell.length_c   1.000
_cell.angle_alpha   90.00
_cell.angle_beta   90.00
_cell.angle_gamma   90.00
#
_symmetry.space_group_name_H-M   'P 1'
#
loop_
_entity.id
_entity.type
_entity.pdbx_description
1 polymer ?
#
loop_
_entity_poly.entity_id
_entity_poly.type
_entity_poly.pdbx_seq_one_letter_code
_entity_poly.pdbx_strand_id
1 'polypeptide(L)'
;MTFKMFNLAAFSFLQLWLAALAFAAPIADEAINVKGADPWQYGTGGGIVGFIVLVLDILVWIEVLQSNRPLSHKILWCLVVFLFPIVGMVIYYLFSNRQSHMRNSGYEPVP
;
A
#
# COMPACT_ATOMS: atom_id res chain seq x y z
N MET A 1 -22.13 -26.81 25.69
CA MET A 1 -20.67 -26.55 25.56
C MET A 1 -20.39 -25.41 24.58
N THR A 2 -21.07 -25.36 23.44
CA THR A 2 -20.88 -24.38 22.35
C THR A 2 -21.06 -22.90 22.74
N PHE A 3 -22.04 -22.57 23.58
CA PHE A 3 -22.31 -21.17 23.98
C PHE A 3 -21.19 -20.55 24.84
N LYS A 4 -20.53 -21.34 25.71
CA LYS A 4 -19.37 -20.88 26.51
C LYS A 4 -18.14 -20.63 25.64
N MET A 5 -17.92 -21.47 24.62
CA MET A 5 -16.78 -21.34 23.70
C MET A 5 -16.91 -20.13 22.79
N PHE A 6 -18.13 -19.81 22.32
CA PHE A 6 -18.39 -18.61 21.53
C PHE A 6 -18.10 -17.32 22.31
N ASN A 7 -18.54 -17.28 23.57
CA ASN A 7 -18.34 -16.13 24.44
C ASN A 7 -16.85 -15.91 24.78
N LEU A 8 -16.10 -16.99 25.01
CA LEU A 8 -14.65 -16.94 25.18
C LEU A 8 -13.91 -16.42 23.93
N ALA A 9 -14.30 -16.89 22.74
CA ALA A 9 -13.70 -16.41 21.49
C ALA A 9 -13.98 -14.92 21.25
N ALA A 10 -15.21 -14.46 21.54
CA ALA A 10 -15.58 -13.05 21.44
C ALA A 10 -14.77 -12.17 22.40
N PHE A 11 -14.56 -12.59 23.64
CA PHE A 11 -13.72 -11.87 24.59
C PHE A 11 -12.25 -11.82 24.17
N SER A 12 -11.69 -12.93 23.66
CA SER A 12 -10.30 -12.95 23.16
C SER A 12 -10.12 -12.02 21.94
N PHE A 13 -11.09 -12.00 21.03
CA PHE A 13 -11.06 -11.11 19.88
C PHE A 13 -11.16 -9.63 20.30
N LEU A 14 -12.09 -9.32 21.21
CA LEU A 14 -12.25 -7.98 21.77
C LEU A 14 -10.97 -7.52 22.48
N GLN A 15 -10.33 -8.40 23.25
CA GLN A 15 -9.07 -8.13 23.94
C GLN A 15 -7.93 -7.82 22.97
N LEU A 16 -7.78 -8.62 21.90
CA LEU A 16 -6.77 -8.38 20.86
C LEU A 16 -7.03 -7.07 20.11
N TRP A 17 -8.31 -6.77 19.84
CA TRP A 17 -8.71 -5.52 19.17
C TRP A 17 -8.42 -4.29 20.02
N LEU A 18 -8.73 -4.32 21.33
CA LEU A 18 -8.40 -3.23 22.26
C LEU A 18 -6.87 -3.08 22.43
N ALA A 19 -6.12 -4.18 22.47
CA ALA A 19 -4.66 -4.14 22.54
C ALA A 19 -4.05 -3.48 21.29
N ALA A 20 -4.58 -3.79 20.10
CA ALA A 20 -4.14 -3.15 18.86
C ALA A 20 -4.43 -1.63 18.85
N LEU A 21 -5.58 -1.21 19.37
CA LEU A 21 -5.91 0.21 19.52
C LEU A 21 -5.01 0.92 20.54
N ALA A 22 -4.64 0.25 21.64
CA ALA A 22 -3.73 0.78 22.64
C ALA A 22 -2.29 0.95 22.10
N PHE A 23 -1.80 0.04 21.25
CA PHE A 23 -0.51 0.23 20.55
C PHE A 23 -0.53 1.40 19.56
N ALA A 24 -1.69 1.74 19.02
CA ALA A 24 -1.88 2.90 18.16
C ALA A 24 -2.18 4.19 18.95
N ALA A 25 -2.35 4.12 20.27
CA ALA A 25 -2.55 5.30 21.09
C ALA A 25 -1.25 6.11 21.07
N PRO A 26 -1.33 7.41 20.74
CA PRO A 26 -0.15 8.28 20.84
C PRO A 26 0.30 8.25 22.29
N ILE A 27 1.48 7.69 22.54
CA ILE A 27 2.22 7.91 23.79
C ILE A 27 2.29 9.42 23.90
N ALA A 28 1.79 9.96 25.01
CA ALA A 28 1.91 11.37 25.34
C ALA A 28 3.39 11.66 25.62
N ASP A 29 4.20 11.61 24.57
CA ASP A 29 5.57 12.04 24.57
C ASP A 29 5.52 13.55 24.40
N GLU A 30 6.06 14.19 25.43
CA GLU A 30 6.02 15.61 25.69
C GLU A 30 6.47 16.37 24.44
N ALA A 31 5.65 17.34 24.02
CA ALA A 31 5.95 18.36 23.01
C ALA A 31 7.12 17.98 22.08
N ILE A 32 6.86 17.14 21.08
CA ILE A 32 7.84 16.85 20.01
C ILE A 32 8.51 18.16 19.64
N ASN A 33 9.82 18.25 19.87
CA ASN A 33 10.57 19.48 19.68
C ASN A 33 10.64 19.74 18.16
N VAL A 34 9.62 20.42 17.62
CA VAL A 34 9.41 20.74 16.18
C VAL A 34 10.60 21.51 15.58
N LYS A 35 11.57 21.95 16.40
CA LYS A 35 12.70 22.76 15.94
C LYS A 35 13.88 21.96 15.37
N GLY A 36 13.85 20.62 15.38
CA GLY A 36 14.97 19.81 14.88
C GLY A 36 14.61 18.49 14.21
N ALA A 37 13.32 18.21 13.97
CA ALA A 37 12.91 16.99 13.29
C ALA A 37 13.01 17.18 11.78
N ASP A 38 13.82 16.36 11.12
CA ASP A 38 13.99 16.42 9.68
C ASP A 38 12.65 16.16 8.95
N PRO A 39 12.32 16.91 7.88
CA PRO A 39 11.01 16.85 7.20
C PRO A 39 10.60 15.45 6.71
N TRP A 40 11.56 14.53 6.54
CA TRP A 40 11.28 13.16 6.12
C TRP A 40 10.75 12.27 7.25
N GLN A 41 10.91 12.67 8.52
CA GLN A 41 10.68 11.83 9.70
C GLN A 41 9.41 12.19 10.49
N TYR A 42 8.71 13.29 10.14
CA TYR A 42 7.63 13.76 11.01
C TYR A 42 6.34 12.92 10.89
N GLY A 43 6.00 12.25 11.99
CA GLY A 43 4.66 11.74 12.33
C GLY A 43 4.31 10.35 11.80
N THR A 44 4.24 9.38 12.73
CA THR A 44 3.51 8.08 12.79
C THR A 44 3.13 7.28 11.53
N GLY A 45 3.56 7.60 10.30
CA GLY A 45 3.36 6.73 9.14
C GLY A 45 3.34 7.34 7.74
N GLY A 46 3.66 8.63 7.53
CA GLY A 46 3.45 9.21 6.20
C GLY A 46 4.11 10.56 5.91
N GLY A 47 5.40 10.72 6.21
CA GLY A 47 6.18 11.87 5.75
C GLY A 47 6.33 11.90 4.21
N ILE A 48 7.31 12.65 3.71
CA ILE A 48 7.59 12.81 2.26
C ILE A 48 7.66 11.45 1.52
N VAL A 49 8.18 10.41 2.16
CA VAL A 49 8.24 9.04 1.60
C VAL A 49 6.84 8.47 1.34
N GLY A 50 5.90 8.63 2.27
CA GLY A 50 4.51 8.16 2.08
C GLY A 50 3.81 8.90 0.95
N PHE A 51 4.09 10.20 0.79
CA PHE A 51 3.58 10.99 -0.33
C PHE A 51 4.14 10.52 -1.69
N ILE A 52 5.45 10.26 -1.78
CA ILE A 52 6.07 9.71 -2.99
C ILE A 52 5.43 8.37 -3.35
N VAL A 53 5.26 7.49 -2.37
CA VAL A 53 4.63 6.18 -2.57
C VAL A 53 3.19 6.31 -3.08
N LEU A 54 2.41 7.26 -2.56
CA LEU A 54 1.06 7.55 -3.03
C LEU A 54 1.04 8.04 -4.48
N VAL A 55 1.98 8.92 -4.86
CA VAL A 55 2.11 9.38 -6.26
C VAL A 55 2.46 8.21 -7.18
N LEU A 56 3.38 7.34 -6.76
CA LEU A 56 3.78 6.18 -7.56
C LEU A 56 2.64 5.16 -7.73
N ASP A 57 1.79 4.95 -6.72
CA ASP A 57 0.60 4.09 -6.83
C ASP A 57 -0.36 4.61 -7.92
N ILE A 58 -0.61 5.92 -7.95
CA ILE A 58 -1.45 6.56 -8.99
C ILE A 58 -0.86 6.35 -10.39
N LEU A 59 0.46 6.47 -10.56
CA LEU A 59 1.11 6.26 -11.85
C LEU A 59 0.94 4.83 -12.35
N VAL A 60 1.10 3.84 -11.46
CA VAL A 60 0.88 2.43 -11.79
C VAL A 60 -0.58 2.20 -12.20
N TRP A 61 -1.54 2.82 -11.52
CA TRP A 61 -2.96 2.69 -11.89
C TRP A 61 -3.24 3.25 -13.28
N ILE A 62 -2.69 4.42 -13.62
CA ILE A 62 -2.83 5.01 -14.97
C ILE A 62 -2.23 4.06 -16.02
N GLU A 63 -1.04 3.51 -15.78
CA GLU A 63 -0.39 2.57 -16.69
C GLU A 63 -1.19 1.28 -16.88
N VAL A 64 -1.68 0.69 -15.77
CA VAL A 64 -2.49 -0.53 -15.79
C VAL A 64 -3.82 -0.29 -16.51
N LEU A 65 -4.50 0.83 -16.25
CA LEU A 65 -5.76 1.19 -16.90
C LEU A 65 -5.57 1.46 -18.40
N GLN A 66 -4.45 2.05 -18.81
CA GLN A 66 -4.13 2.30 -20.23
C GLN A 66 -3.61 1.06 -20.99
N SER A 67 -3.19 0.00 -20.30
CA SER A 67 -2.68 -1.22 -20.94
C SER A 67 -3.74 -1.99 -21.75
N ASN A 68 -3.34 -2.80 -22.73
CA ASN A 68 -4.27 -3.63 -23.52
C ASN A 68 -4.63 -4.98 -22.84
N ARG A 69 -4.40 -5.11 -21.54
CA ARG A 69 -4.60 -6.36 -20.78
C ARG A 69 -6.07 -6.64 -20.49
N PRO A 70 -6.49 -7.91 -20.32
CA PRO A 70 -7.85 -8.24 -19.90
C PRO A 70 -8.17 -7.63 -18.52
N LEU A 71 -9.44 -7.32 -18.29
CA LEU A 71 -9.93 -6.64 -17.08
C LEU A 71 -9.47 -7.32 -15.78
N SER A 72 -9.48 -8.64 -15.73
CA SER A 72 -9.06 -9.43 -14.56
C SER A 72 -7.61 -9.14 -14.14
N HIS A 73 -6.70 -8.97 -15.10
CA HIS A 73 -5.30 -8.70 -14.82
C HIS A 73 -5.09 -7.25 -14.36
N LYS A 74 -5.89 -6.30 -14.87
CA LYS A 74 -5.86 -4.91 -14.42
C LYS A 74 -6.24 -4.81 -12.96
N ILE A 75 -7.36 -5.45 -12.59
CA ILE A 75 -7.88 -5.43 -11.22
C ILE A 75 -6.87 -6.09 -10.26
N LEU A 76 -6.27 -7.22 -10.64
CA LEU A 76 -5.30 -7.92 -9.81
C LEU A 76 -4.06 -7.05 -9.54
N TRP A 77 -3.52 -6.38 -10.57
CA TRP A 77 -2.37 -5.49 -10.39
C TRP A 77 -2.70 -4.26 -9.54
N CYS A 78 -3.84 -3.61 -9.78
CA CYS A 78 -4.29 -2.51 -8.93
C CYS A 78 -4.45 -2.93 -7.46
N LEU A 79 -5.03 -4.10 -7.19
CA LEU A 79 -5.23 -4.61 -5.83
C LEU A 79 -3.90 -4.89 -5.11
N VAL A 80 -2.94 -5.49 -5.80
CA VAL A 80 -1.63 -5.82 -5.23
C VAL A 80 -0.83 -4.56 -4.87
N VAL A 81 -0.79 -3.57 -5.75
CA VAL A 81 -0.04 -2.32 -5.50
C VAL A 81 -0.76 -1.46 -4.46
N PHE A 82 -2.10 -1.42 -4.46
CA PHE A 82 -2.85 -0.66 -3.47
C PHE A 82 -2.73 -1.23 -2.04
N LEU A 83 -2.86 -2.55 -1.87
CA LEU A 83 -2.80 -3.18 -0.56
C LEU A 83 -1.38 -3.24 0.00
N PHE A 84 -0.38 -3.31 -0.89
CA PHE A 84 1.03 -3.34 -0.54
C PHE A 84 1.79 -2.30 -1.38
N PRO A 85 1.77 -1.01 -1.01
CA PRO A 85 2.27 0.04 -1.90
C PRO A 85 3.79 -0.03 -2.13
N ILE A 86 4.57 -0.47 -1.15
CA ILE A 86 6.01 -0.67 -1.33
C ILE A 86 6.29 -2.00 -2.05
N VAL A 87 5.82 -3.11 -1.50
CA VAL A 87 6.12 -4.46 -2.02
C VAL A 87 5.45 -4.71 -3.37
N GLY A 88 4.20 -4.28 -3.53
CA GLY A 88 3.45 -4.36 -4.77
C GLY A 88 4.09 -3.55 -5.90
N MET A 89 4.66 -2.38 -5.62
CA MET A 89 5.45 -1.65 -6.62
C MET A 89 6.68 -2.41 -7.08
N VAL A 90 7.41 -3.06 -6.16
CA VAL A 90 8.58 -3.88 -6.49
C VAL A 90 8.16 -5.07 -7.37
N ILE A 91 7.08 -5.76 -7.01
CA ILE A 91 6.55 -6.89 -7.78
C ILE A 91 6.07 -6.43 -9.16
N TYR A 92 5.37 -5.28 -9.23
CA TYR A 92 4.94 -4.68 -10.49
C TYR A 92 6.13 -4.35 -11.38
N TYR A 93 7.17 -3.73 -10.83
CA TYR A 93 8.36 -3.37 -11.58
C TYR A 93 9.06 -4.60 -12.19
N LEU A 94 9.16 -5.72 -11.45
CA LEU A 94 9.88 -6.91 -11.88
C LEU A 94 9.06 -7.83 -12.79
N PHE A 95 7.77 -8.03 -12.49
CA PHE A 95 6.97 -9.10 -13.11
C PHE A 95 5.84 -8.60 -14.01
N SER A 96 5.56 -7.29 -14.04
CA SER A 96 4.46 -6.79 -14.87
C SER A 96 4.73 -6.93 -16.38
N ASN A 97 5.98 -7.10 -16.83
CA ASN A 97 6.32 -7.10 -18.27
C ASN A 97 5.67 -5.90 -18.99
N ARG A 98 5.93 -4.70 -18.47
CA ARG A 98 5.30 -3.44 -18.90
C ARG A 98 5.45 -3.19 -20.39
N GLN A 99 6.64 -3.43 -20.95
CA GLN A 99 6.97 -3.15 -22.35
C GLN A 99 6.07 -3.90 -23.34
N SER A 100 5.70 -5.16 -23.06
CA SER A 100 4.86 -5.94 -23.97
C SER A 100 3.37 -5.58 -23.93
N HIS A 101 2.94 -4.74 -22.98
CA HIS A 101 1.53 -4.41 -22.77
C HIS A 101 1.25 -2.90 -22.84
N MET A 102 2.28 -2.09 -23.10
CA MET A 102 2.16 -0.67 -23.39
C MET A 102 1.67 -0.50 -24.84
N ARG A 103 0.60 0.29 -25.04
CA ARG A 103 -0.06 0.50 -26.35
C ARG A 103 0.86 1.03 -27.47
N ASN A 104 2.06 1.53 -27.16
CA ASN A 104 2.93 2.26 -28.09
C ASN A 104 4.34 1.63 -28.28
N SER A 105 4.56 0.35 -28.00
CA SER A 105 5.90 -0.29 -28.15
C SER A 105 6.27 -0.67 -29.60
N GLY A 106 5.75 0.05 -30.59
CA GLY A 106 6.06 -0.18 -32.02
C GLY A 106 7.15 0.78 -32.49
N TYR A 107 8.41 0.52 -32.13
CA TYR A 107 9.53 1.09 -32.89
C TYR A 107 9.77 0.17 -34.09
N GLU A 108 9.14 0.48 -35.22
CA GLU A 108 9.63 -0.04 -36.50
C GLU A 108 10.95 0.69 -36.82
N PRO A 109 12.09 -0.01 -36.95
CA PRO A 109 13.29 0.59 -37.52
C PRO A 109 12.97 0.93 -38.97
N VAL A 110 12.92 2.23 -39.29
CA VAL A 110 12.80 2.68 -40.68
C VAL A 110 14.08 2.31 -41.44
N PRO A 111 13.98 1.67 -42.62
CA PRO A 111 15.14 1.28 -43.44
C PRO A 111 15.87 2.50 -44.04
#